data_AF-A0A2V5VST3-F1
#
_entry.id   AF-A0A2V5VST3-F1
#
_cell.length_a   1.000
_cell.length_b   1.000
_cell.length_c   1.000
_cell.angle_alpha   90.00
_cell.angle_beta   90.00
_cell.angle_gamma   90.00
#
_symmetry.space_group_name_H-M   'P 1'
#
loop_
_entity.id
_entity.type
_entity.pdbx_description
1 polymer ?
#
loop_
_entity_poly.entity_id
_entity_poly.type
_entity_poly.pdbx_seq_one_letter_code
_entity_poly.pdbx_strand_id
1 'polypeptide(L)' 'MLFTAAGRDGVPLLEAWKKQFPELRLSCIGRITAEPGLTIRDKKGVRPLSAHGYVHFQKP' A
#
# COMPACT_ATOMS: atom_id res chain seq x y z
N MET A 1 2.52 3.82 8.86
CA MET A 1 1.08 3.47 8.94
C MET A 1 0.64 2.96 7.57
N LEU A 2 -0.19 1.92 7.52
CA LEU A 2 -0.79 1.39 6.29
C LEU A 2 -2.29 1.23 6.53
N PHE A 3 -3.10 1.72 5.60
CA PHE A 3 -4.56 1.67 5.68
C PHE A 3 -5.17 1.70 4.28
N THR A 4 -6.49 1.50 4.22
CA THR A 4 -7.28 1.54 2.99
C THR A 4 -8.36 2.60 3.10
N ALA A 5 -8.76 3.18 1.97
CA ALA A 5 -9.85 4.14 1.88
C ALA A 5 -10.67 3.85 0.62
N ALA A 6 -11.91 4.33 0.57
CA ALA A 6 -12.68 4.23 -0.66
C ALA A 6 -11.96 5.02 -1.76
N GLY A 7 -12.00 4.52 -3.01
CA GLY A 7 -11.26 5.15 -4.11
C GLY A 7 -11.62 6.62 -4.34
N ARG A 8 -12.90 6.98 -4.11
CA ARG A 8 -13.39 8.37 -4.19
C ARG A 8 -12.77 9.31 -3.15
N ASP A 9 -12.29 8.78 -2.03
CA ASP A 9 -11.74 9.56 -0.92
C ASP A 9 -10.22 9.72 -1.03
N GLY A 10 -9.56 9.08 -1.99
CA GLY A 10 -8.10 9.06 -2.11
C GLY A 10 -7.46 10.44 -2.29
N VAL A 11 -7.96 11.24 -3.22
CA VAL A 11 -7.46 12.61 -3.46
C VAL A 11 -7.84 13.56 -2.32
N PRO A 12 -9.11 13.64 -1.88
CA PRO A 12 -9.49 14.48 -0.74
C PRO A 12 -8.66 14.21 0.52
N LEU A 13 -8.41 12.93 0.82
CA LEU A 13 -7.59 12.54 1.97
C LEU A 13 -6.14 13.01 1.83
N LEU A 14 -5.54 12.86 0.64
CA LEU A 14 -4.16 13.25 0.42
C LEU A 14 -3.97 14.76 0.58
N GLU A 15 -4.91 15.57 0.09
CA GLU A 15 -4.86 17.02 0.22
C GLU A 15 -5.08 17.47 1.68
N ALA A 16 -6.07 16.89 2.37
CA ALA A 16 -6.29 17.16 3.79
C ALA A 16 -5.08 16.77 4.64
N TRP A 17 -4.44 15.65 4.33
CA TRP A 17 -3.23 15.18 5.01
C TRP A 17 -2.07 16.16 4.85
N LYS A 18 -1.78 16.61 3.62
CA LYS A 18 -0.71 17.61 3.37
C LYS A 18 -0.94 18.90 4.14
N LYS A 19 -2.19 19.35 4.25
CA LYS A 19 -2.55 20.55 5.00
C LYS A 19 -2.33 20.39 6.50
N GLN A 20 -2.70 19.23 7.06
CA GLN A 20 -2.63 18.96 8.50
C GLN A 20 -1.22 18.57 8.96
N PHE A 21 -0.47 17.83 8.13
CA PHE A 21 0.84 17.27 8.45
C PHE A 21 1.84 17.50 7.31
N PRO A 22 2.25 18.76 7.06
CA PRO A 22 3.07 19.11 5.90
C PRO A 22 4.45 18.41 5.88
N GLU A 23 4.99 18.07 7.04
CA GLU A 23 6.28 17.39 7.17
C GLU A 23 6.17 15.86 7.09
N LEU A 24 4.96 15.30 7.18
CA LEU A 24 4.75 13.86 7.21
C LEU A 24 4.18 13.38 5.87
N ARG A 25 4.96 12.60 5.13
CA ARG A 25 4.55 12.10 3.82
C ARG A 25 3.44 11.05 3.93
N LEU A 26 2.38 11.25 3.14
CA LEU A 26 1.41 10.20 2.78
C LEU A 26 1.52 9.89 1.28
N SER A 27 1.39 8.62 0.91
CA SER A 27 1.46 8.19 -0.49
C SER A 27 0.43 7.11 -0.76
N CYS A 28 -0.33 7.26 -1.84
CA CYS A 28 -1.16 6.19 -2.37
C CYS A 28 -0.27 5.20 -3.13
N ILE A 29 -0.10 3.99 -2.59
CA ILE A 29 0.85 3.00 -3.10
C ILE A 29 0.19 1.84 -3.87
N GLY A 30 -1.14 1.84 -3.99
CA GLY A 30 -1.86 0.74 -4.64
C GLY A 30 -3.38 0.89 -4.56
N ARG A 31 -4.07 -0.17 -4.97
CA ARG A 31 -5.53 -0.30 -4.92
C ARG A 31 -5.92 -1.73 -4.58
N ILE A 32 -7.08 -1.90 -3.97
CA ILE A 32 -7.70 -3.22 -3.79
C ILE A 32 -8.38 -3.62 -5.10
N THR A 33 -8.25 -4.88 -5.48
CA THR A 33 -8.99 -5.51 -6.57
C THR A 33 -9.79 -6.71 -6.03
N ALA A 34 -10.64 -7.30 -6.86
CA ALA A 34 -11.50 -8.41 -6.44
C ALA A 34 -10.72 -9.73 -6.29
N GLU A 35 -9.61 -9.86 -7.03
CA GLU A 35 -8.80 -11.06 -7.08
C GLU A 35 -7.99 -11.23 -5.78
N PRO A 36 -7.96 -12.45 -5.20
CA PRO A 36 -7.08 -12.75 -4.08
C PRO A 36 -5.61 -12.65 -4.44
N GLY A 37 -4.80 -12.21 -3.47
CA GLY A 37 -3.34 -12.14 -3.57
C GLY A 37 -2.80 -10.72 -3.60
N LEU A 38 -1.48 -10.60 -3.74
CA LEU A 38 -0.78 -9.32 -3.82
C LEU A 38 0.10 -9.32 -5.06
N THR A 39 -0.02 -8.29 -5.88
CA THR A 39 0.86 -8.08 -7.04
C THR A 39 1.68 -6.81 -6.87
N ILE A 40 2.94 -6.84 -7.30
CA ILE A 40 3.78 -5.65 -7.40
C ILE A 40 3.93 -5.26 -8.88
N ARG A 41 3.77 -3.96 -9.16
CA ARG A 41 4.08 -3.38 -10.46
C ARG A 41 5.44 -2.70 -10.37
N ASP A 42 6.37 -3.09 -11.24
CA ASP A 42 7.65 -2.43 -11.39
C ASP A 42 8.00 -2.23 -12.87
N LYS A 43 9.24 -1.81 -13.15
CA LYS A 43 9.73 -1.58 -14.53
C LYS A 43 9.64 -2.82 -15.43
N LYS A 44 9.52 -4.02 -14.87
CA LYS A 44 9.41 -5.31 -15.58
C LYS A 44 7.97 -5.77 -15.76
N GLY A 45 6.98 -5.00 -15.30
CA GLY A 45 5.55 -5.31 -15.42
C GLY A 45 4.88 -5.62 -14.08
N VAL A 46 3.73 -6.29 -14.13
CA VAL A 46 2.96 -6.71 -12.96
C VAL A 46 3.26 -8.17 -12.67
N ARG A 47 3.65 -8.49 -11.43
CA ARG A 47 3.91 -9.87 -11.00
C ARG A 47 3.35 -10.14 -9.60
N PRO A 48 2.99 -11.38 -9.27
CA PRO A 48 2.70 -11.77 -7.89
C PRO A 48 3.86 -11.45 -6.95
N LEU A 49 3.55 -10.94 -5.75
CA LEU A 49 4.52 -10.74 -4.68
C LEU A 49 4.43 -11.93 -3.72
N SER A 50 5.34 -12.90 -3.90
CA SER A 50 5.54 -13.98 -2.93
C SER A 50 6.67 -13.57 -1.98
N ALA A 51 6.32 -12.95 -0.86
CA ALA A 51 7.26 -12.55 0.17
C ALA A 51 7.07 -13.40 1.43
N HIS A 52 8.17 -13.82 2.05
CA HIS A 52 8.14 -14.45 3.36
C HIS A 52 8.08 -13.36 4.44
N GLY A 53 7.06 -13.43 5.29
CA GLY A 53 6.91 -12.51 6.41
C GLY A 53 7.89 -12.79 7.54
N TYR A 54 7.97 -11.88 8.51
CA TYR A 54 8.69 -12.17 9.75
C TYR A 54 7.97 -13.26 10.54
N VAL A 55 8.68 -14.32 10.91
CA VAL A 55 8.15 -15.44 11.69
C VAL A 55 8.98 -15.59 12.96
N HIS A 56 8.33 -15.47 14.12
CA HIS A 56 8.99 -15.74 15.40
C HIS A 56 9.43 -17.21 15.50
N PHE A 57 10.64 -17.45 16.01
CA PHE A 57 11.22 -18.79 16.20
C PHE A 57 11.20 -19.67 14.95
N GLN A 58 11.43 -19.07 13.78
CA GLN A 58 11.54 -19.81 12.54
C GLN A 58 12.66 -20.86 12.68
N LYS A 59 12.27 -22.13 12.74
CA LYS A 59 13.22 -23.24 12.85
C LYS A 59 14.08 -23.29 11.58
N PRO A 60 15.38 -23.61 11.71
CA PRO A 60 16.28 -23.78 10.57
C PRO A 60 15.83 -24.91 9.64
#